data_AF-A0A7Y3PI93-F1
#
_entry.id   AF-A0A7Y3PI93-F1
#
_cell.length_a   1.000
_cell.length_b   1.000
_cell.length_c   1.000
_cell.angle_alpha   90.00
_cell.angle_beta   90.00
_cell.angle_gamma   90.00
#
_symmetry.space_group_name_H-M   'P 1'
#
loop_
_entity.id
_entity.type
_entity.pdbx_description
1 polymer ?
#
loop_
_entity_poly.entity_id
_entity_poly.type
_entity_poly.pdbx_seq_one_letter_code
_entity_poly.pdbx_strand_id
1 'polypeptide(L)' 'YMAYTLKFASSTYSLNLFGHPELGYAAVWAVLANLILVVVLSAIFNGAKMSNGVDKTSPSDYQPEVNPARAVETH' A
#
# COMPACT_ATOMS: atom_id res chain seq x y z
N TYR A 1 -6.37 -27.53 -16.60
CA TYR A 1 -7.43 -28.19 -15.78
C TYR A 1 -7.66 -27.52 -14.42
N MET A 2 -6.70 -26.77 -13.85
CA MET A 2 -6.86 -26.09 -12.54
C MET A 2 -7.72 -24.82 -12.56
N ALA A 3 -7.83 -24.10 -13.69
CA ALA A 3 -8.51 -22.78 -13.73
C ALA A 3 -10.04 -22.85 -13.86
N TYR A 4 -10.59 -23.98 -14.33
CA TYR A 4 -12.04 -24.13 -14.62
C TYR A 4 -12.83 -24.68 -13.42
N THR A 5 -12.15 -25.32 -12.47
CA THR A 5 -12.75 -25.95 -11.28
C THR A 5 -12.80 -25.02 -10.07
N LEU A 6 -11.97 -23.97 -10.03
CA LEU A 6 -12.19 -22.87 -9.11
C LEU A 6 -13.35 -22.05 -9.68
N LYS A 7 -14.48 -22.06 -8.98
CA LYS A 7 -15.63 -21.17 -9.21
C LYS A 7 -15.26 -19.69 -8.98
N PHE A 8 -14.22 -19.19 -9.64
CA PHE A 8 -13.99 -17.76 -9.85
C PHE A 8 -15.06 -17.14 -10.79
N ALA A 9 -15.99 -17.95 -11.28
CA ALA A 9 -17.06 -17.57 -12.20
C ALA A 9 -18.24 -16.83 -11.53
N SER A 10 -18.14 -16.45 -10.27
CA SER A 10 -19.08 -15.50 -9.66
C SER A 10 -18.31 -14.28 -9.21
N SER A 11 -18.09 -13.34 -10.13
CA SER A 11 -17.60 -12.00 -9.79
C SER A 11 -18.61 -11.22 -8.98
N THR A 12 -19.84 -11.72 -8.83
CA THR A 12 -20.91 -11.17 -8.01
C THR A 12 -21.17 -12.11 -6.83
N TYR A 13 -21.20 -11.58 -5.62
CA TYR A 13 -21.64 -12.32 -4.44
C TYR A 13 -22.71 -11.50 -3.71
N SER A 14 -23.65 -12.20 -3.07
CA SER A 14 -24.66 -11.56 -2.23
C SER A 14 -24.00 -11.13 -0.93
N LEU A 15 -23.76 -9.83 -0.78
CA LEU A 15 -23.30 -9.27 0.49
C LEU A 15 -24.55 -8.94 1.31
N ASN A 16 -24.73 -9.65 2.42
CA ASN A 16 -25.83 -9.37 3.34
C ASN A 16 -25.46 -8.15 4.20
N LEU A 17 -25.86 -6.97 3.77
CA LEU A 17 -25.67 -5.73 4.52
C LEU A 17 -26.98 -5.42 5.26
N PHE A 18 -26.95 -5.36 6.59
CA PHE A 18 -28.11 -5.00 7.43
C PHE A 18 -29.38 -5.86 7.18
N GLY A 19 -29.21 -7.14 6.84
CA GLY A 19 -30.34 -8.04 6.57
C GLY A 19 -30.89 -7.96 5.14
N HIS A 20 -30.32 -7.10 4.30
CA HIS A 20 -30.66 -7.01 2.89
C HIS A 20 -29.54 -7.64 2.04
N PRO A 21 -29.86 -8.66 1.20
CA PRO A 21 -28.90 -9.23 0.27
C PRO A 21 -28.68 -8.26 -0.90
N GLU A 22 -27.51 -7.63 -0.95
CA GLU A 22 -27.11 -6.79 -2.09
C GLU A 22 -26.18 -7.58 -3.01
N LEU A 23 -26.59 -7.77 -4.26
CA LEU A 23 -25.80 -8.43 -5.28
C LEU A 23 -24.79 -7.43 -5.85
N GLY A 24 -23.52 -7.60 -5.53
CA GLY A 24 -22.48 -6.68 -6.01
C GLY A 24 -21.24 -7.39 -6.49
N TYR A 25 -20.50 -6.71 -7.37
CA TYR A 25 -19.24 -7.21 -7.88
C TYR A 25 -18.16 -7.20 -6.79
N ALA A 26 -17.44 -8.30 -6.67
CA ALA A 26 -16.38 -8.53 -5.71
C ALA A 26 -15.32 -7.44 -5.69
N ALA A 27 -14.88 -7.05 -6.89
CA ALA A 27 -13.86 -6.02 -7.07
C ALA A 27 -14.35 -4.66 -6.57
N VAL A 28 -15.63 -4.32 -6.80
CA VAL A 28 -16.20 -3.04 -6.39
C VAL A 28 -16.25 -2.93 -4.87
N TRP A 29 -16.77 -3.97 -4.20
CA TRP A 29 -16.81 -4.01 -2.74
C TRP A 29 -15.41 -4.01 -2.11
N ALA A 30 -14.45 -4.73 -2.70
CA ALA A 30 -13.07 -4.73 -2.23
C ALA A 30 -12.43 -3.34 -2.34
N VAL A 31 -12.62 -2.63 -3.46
CA VAL A 31 -12.11 -1.26 -3.62
C VAL A 31 -12.75 -0.32 -2.62
N LEU A 32 -14.07 -0.37 -2.45
CA LEU A 32 -14.79 0.48 -1.49
C LEU A 32 -14.33 0.23 -0.04
N ALA A 33 -14.22 -1.05 0.37
CA ALA A 33 -13.80 -1.40 1.72
C ALA A 33 -12.37 -0.91 2.02
N ASN A 34 -11.44 -1.09 1.07
CA ASN A 34 -10.07 -0.61 1.22
C ASN A 34 -9.99 0.92 1.24
N LEU A 35 -10.78 1.60 0.41
CA LEU A 35 -10.85 3.06 0.40
C LEU A 35 -11.33 3.59 1.76
N ILE A 36 -12.43 3.03 2.28
CA ILE A 36 -12.96 3.39 3.60
C ILE A 36 -11.90 3.14 4.69
N LEU A 37 -11.26 1.97 4.66
CA LEU A 37 -10.22 1.63 5.63
C LEU A 37 -9.07 2.64 5.61
N VAL A 38 -8.57 3.01 4.43
CA VAL A 38 -7.51 4.02 4.28
C VAL A 38 -7.96 5.37 4.82
N VAL A 39 -9.15 5.85 4.46
CA VAL A 39 -9.67 7.13 4.95
C VAL A 39 -9.77 7.15 6.47
N VAL A 40 -10.30 6.08 7.08
CA VAL A 40 -10.43 5.96 8.54
C VAL A 40 -9.06 5.95 9.21
N LEU A 41 -8.12 5.13 8.74
CA LEU A 41 -6.78 5.06 9.31
C LEU A 41 -6.03 6.38 9.15
N SER A 42 -6.13 7.03 7.99
CA SER A 42 -5.56 8.37 7.76
C SER A 42 -6.15 9.40 8.72
N ALA A 43 -7.47 9.40 8.95
CA ALA A 43 -8.10 10.31 9.91
C ALA A 43 -7.61 10.06 11.34
N ILE A 44 -7.47 8.79 11.75
CA ILE A 44 -6.95 8.41 13.06
C ILE A 44 -5.51 8.86 13.23
N PHE A 45 -4.62 8.57 12.27
CA PHE A 45 -3.20 8.95 12.36
C PHE A 45 -2.99 10.47 12.30
N ASN A 46 -3.81 11.17 11.52
CA ASN A 46 -3.82 12.63 11.49
C ASN A 46 -4.30 13.21 12.84
N GLY A 47 -5.38 12.66 13.41
CA GLY A 47 -5.88 13.04 14.73
C GLY A 47 -4.90 12.75 15.87
N ALA A 48 -4.16 11.66 15.76
CA ALA A 48 -3.08 11.30 16.68
C ALA A 48 -1.82 12.18 16.52
N LYS A 49 -1.82 13.16 15.60
CA LYS A 49 -0.67 14.02 15.26
C LYS A 49 0.59 13.19 14.97
N MET A 50 0.43 12.05 14.31
CA MET A 50 1.56 11.23 13.90
C MET A 50 2.45 12.09 12.98
N SER A 51 3.71 12.27 13.37
CA SER A 51 4.65 13.12 12.65
C SER A 51 4.78 12.62 11.22
N ASN A 52 4.44 13.48 10.25
CA ASN A 52 4.81 13.27 8.85
C ASN A 52 6.33 13.32 8.81
N GLY A 53 6.97 12.15 8.68
CA GLY A 53 8.42 12.01 8.80
C GLY A 53 9.15 13.13 8.08
N VAL A 54 10.07 13.80 8.78
CA VAL A 54 10.90 14.84 8.19
C VAL A 54 11.89 14.14 7.26
N ASP A 55 11.89 14.54 5.99
CA ASP A 55 12.94 14.12 5.06
C ASP A 55 14.28 14.64 5.59
N LYS A 56 15.16 13.70 5.94
CA LYS A 56 16.50 13.95 6.48
C LYS A 56 17.59 13.75 5.44
N THR A 57 17.24 13.68 4.15
CA THR A 57 18.25 13.62 3.10
C THR A 57 18.89 15.00 2.94
N SER A 58 20.21 15.04 3.07
CA SER A 58 21.02 16.24 2.83
C SER A 58 21.73 16.11 1.48
N PRO A 59 21.91 17.21 0.72
CA PRO A 59 22.74 17.19 -0.50
C PRO A 59 24.15 16.62 -0.29
N SER A 60 24.66 16.66 0.95
CA SER A 60 25.95 16.06 1.34
C SER A 60 25.98 14.52 1.26
N ASP A 61 24.82 13.85 1.39
CA ASP A 61 24.73 12.38 1.42
C ASP A 61 25.01 11.74 0.06
N TYR A 62 24.96 12.55 -1.01
CA TYR A 62 25.25 12.13 -2.37
C TYR A 62 26.69 12.43 -2.80
N GLN A 63 27.51 13.00 -1.91
CA GLN A 63 28.91 13.23 -2.25
C GLN A 63 29.65 11.89 -2.27
N PRO A 64 30.38 11.57 -3.35
CA PRO A 64 31.18 10.36 -3.39
C PRO A 64 32.23 10.44 -2.27
N GLU A 65 32.19 9.47 -1.37
CA GLU A 65 33.24 9.30 -0.37
C GLU A 65 34.57 9.11 -1.11
N VAL A 66 35.51 10.03 -0.89
CA VAL A 66 36.88 9.83 -1.35
C VAL A 66 37.45 8.71 -0.51
N ASN A 67 37.39 7.48 -1.00
CA ASN A 67 37.98 6.33 -0.35
C ASN A 67 39.52 6.39 -0.52
N PRO A 68 40.28 6.74 0.54
CA PRO A 68 41.73 6.90 0.43
C PRO A 68 42.46 5.57 0.16
N ALA A 69 41.81 4.42 0.38
CA ALA A 69 42.41 3.10 0.14
C ALA A 69 42.52 2.76 -1.35
N ARG A 70 41.77 3.43 -2.24
CA ARG A 70 41.87 3.24 -3.70
C ARG A 70 42.85 4.21 -4.39
N ALA A 71 43.34 5.23 -3.69
CA ALA A 71 44.23 6.23 -4.28
C ALA A 71 45.71 5.79 -4.33
N VAL A 72 46.07 4.70 -3.66
CA VAL A 72 47.47 4.24 -3.52
C VAL A 72 47.88 3.24 -4.62
N GLU A 73 46.94 2.71 -5.40
CA GLU A 73 47.21 1.67 -6.41
C GLU A 73 47.61 2.21 -7.80
N THR A 74 47.71 3.54 -7.98
CA THR A 74 47.98 4.16 -9.30
C THR A 74 49.35 4.85 -9.43
N HIS A 75 50.37 4.42 -8.69
CA HIS A 75 51.74 4.92 -8.84
C HIS A 75 52.74 3.84 -9.24
#